data_AF-A0A8B6DWJ1-F1
#
_entry.id   AF-A0A8B6DWJ1-F1
#
_cell.length_a   1.000
_cell.length_b   1.000
_cell.length_c   1.000
_cell.angle_alpha   90.00
_cell.angle_beta   90.00
_cell.angle_gamma   90.00
#
_symmetry.space_group_name_H-M   'P 1'
#
loop_
_entity.id
_entity.type
_entity.pdbx_description
1 polymer ?
#
loop_
_entity_poly.entity_id
_entity_poly.type
_entity_poly.pdbx_seq_one_letter_code
_entity_poly.pdbx_strand_id
1 'polypeptide(L)'
;MAGAQQTYPKWLLQCKQHITDSKEWDGFLKELHDAIQQQLTQSHVQYFSDLSEPEKELFMERATQAIKGGTVYNGLCKKVSVITDQSLNEDVSRQLLEESPMDTKTDLVIESAEEGALSLLKKWPDMKNKLYICLNQPLPLHIRQLTWRLYLSNTKVRKQYIDQLNTNPRAAISMYDYDISQKCETLLNSEHTFNDLKGSVGIFYGMKATLSYYHSILKTKNRLRDVEHLLAVPFMDVASTNISRREPPPGRVVALIVEEFMTFLGSRPGFVIDSGSDDHNDEVIAFIDKVAKLLQRRHPEVSRMITDKFVPVKEKIVATETGSYALLTEGLMTLIRPMIRSVFVTYLKMDTLLYIWDQYMIGVDTPGFNNEWLAIVTVTLLGLIKEKLKEATSVSI
;
A
#
# COMPACT_ATOMS: atom_id res chain seq x y z
N MET A 1 -9.31 -13.24 -22.67
CA MET A 1 -8.37 -12.10 -22.70
C MET A 1 -8.84 -11.11 -23.74
N ALA A 2 -9.56 -10.07 -23.33
CA ALA A 2 -9.76 -8.88 -24.14
C ALA A 2 -8.85 -7.83 -23.51
N GLY A 3 -7.70 -7.55 -24.12
CA GLY A 3 -6.84 -6.47 -23.70
C GLY A 3 -7.61 -5.17 -23.87
N ALA A 4 -7.91 -4.47 -22.78
CA ALA A 4 -8.26 -3.08 -22.88
C ALA A 4 -7.10 -2.41 -23.65
N GLN A 5 -7.38 -1.83 -24.81
CA GLN A 5 -6.39 -1.05 -25.54
C GLN A 5 -5.86 0.01 -24.57
N GLN A 6 -4.61 -0.19 -24.11
CA GLN A 6 -3.93 0.74 -23.22
C GLN A 6 -3.59 1.98 -24.05
N THR A 7 -4.46 2.98 -24.01
CA THR A 7 -4.21 4.29 -24.58
C THR A 7 -3.26 5.04 -23.65
N TYR A 8 -2.03 5.26 -24.11
CA TYR A 8 -1.11 6.19 -23.45
C TYR A 8 -1.57 7.63 -23.72
N PRO A 9 -1.32 8.57 -22.80
CA PRO A 9 -1.49 10.00 -23.08
C PRO A 9 -0.72 10.39 -24.34
N LYS A 10 -1.31 11.27 -25.17
CA LYS A 10 -0.71 11.70 -26.44
C LYS A 10 0.67 12.32 -26.23
N TRP A 11 0.81 13.16 -25.20
CA TRP A 11 2.06 13.82 -24.86
C TRP A 11 3.18 12.79 -24.58
N LEU A 12 2.85 11.68 -23.91
CA LEU A 12 3.83 10.64 -23.58
C LEU A 12 4.30 9.86 -24.82
N LEU A 13 3.39 9.63 -25.79
CA LEU A 13 3.76 9.04 -27.09
C LEU A 13 4.67 9.97 -27.89
N GLN A 14 4.40 11.27 -27.85
CA GLN A 14 5.24 12.30 -28.48
C GLN A 14 6.62 12.35 -27.81
N CYS A 15 6.70 12.30 -26.48
CA CYS A 15 7.98 12.21 -25.76
C CYS A 15 8.80 11.02 -26.25
N LYS A 16 8.18 9.83 -26.29
CA LYS A 16 8.86 8.61 -26.73
C LYS A 16 9.42 8.77 -28.14
N GLN A 17 8.64 9.32 -29.06
CA GLN A 17 9.09 9.55 -30.42
C GLN A 17 10.28 10.51 -30.46
N HIS A 18 10.18 11.66 -29.79
CA HIS A 18 11.24 12.68 -29.77
C HIS A 18 12.52 12.17 -29.10
N ILE A 19 12.42 11.31 -28.09
CA ILE A 19 13.58 10.65 -27.48
C ILE A 19 14.20 9.66 -28.47
N THR A 20 13.39 8.84 -29.13
CA THR A 20 13.87 7.82 -30.09
C THR A 20 14.57 8.45 -31.29
N ASP A 21 14.10 9.63 -31.72
CA ASP A 21 14.70 10.38 -32.83
C ASP A 21 15.92 11.23 -32.41
N SER A 22 16.32 11.17 -31.13
CA SER A 22 17.41 11.99 -30.61
C SER A 22 18.78 11.34 -30.80
N LYS A 23 19.81 12.17 -31.01
CA LYS A 23 21.21 11.69 -31.11
C LYS A 23 21.69 11.07 -29.80
N GLU A 24 21.15 11.52 -28.67
CA GLU A 24 21.45 10.98 -27.35
C GLU A 24 20.98 9.53 -27.22
N TRP A 25 19.84 9.18 -27.84
CA TRP A 25 19.35 7.81 -27.89
C TRP A 25 20.24 6.91 -28.75
N ASP A 26 20.64 7.37 -29.94
CA ASP A 26 21.57 6.64 -30.80
C ASP A 26 22.92 6.40 -30.11
N GLY A 27 23.44 7.43 -29.43
CA GLY A 27 24.67 7.34 -28.65
C GLY A 27 24.55 6.31 -27.52
N PHE A 28 23.44 6.34 -26.79
CA PHE A 28 23.17 5.37 -25.72
C PHE A 28 23.07 3.94 -26.26
N LEU A 29 22.36 3.73 -27.37
CA LEU A 29 22.23 2.41 -27.99
C LEU A 29 23.60 1.84 -28.41
N LYS A 30 24.48 2.70 -28.92
CA LYS A 30 25.84 2.29 -29.29
C LYS A 30 26.65 1.83 -28.07
N GLU A 31 26.69 2.62 -27.00
CA GLU A 31 27.40 2.21 -25.77
C GLU A 31 26.79 0.95 -25.13
N LEU A 32 25.46 0.83 -25.16
CA LEU A 32 24.77 -0.34 -24.65
C LEU A 32 25.13 -1.60 -25.47
N HIS A 33 25.15 -1.48 -26.80
CA HIS A 33 25.55 -2.57 -27.68
C HIS A 33 27.01 -3.00 -27.42
N ASP A 34 27.92 -2.03 -27.31
CA ASP A 34 29.34 -2.29 -27.02
C ASP A 34 29.49 -3.02 -25.66
N ALA A 35 28.75 -2.58 -24.64
CA ALA A 35 28.75 -3.21 -23.31
C ALA A 35 28.19 -4.65 -23.34
N ILE A 36 27.13 -4.92 -24.10
CA ILE A 36 26.59 -6.28 -24.28
C ILE A 36 27.61 -7.15 -25.00
N GLN A 37 28.25 -6.64 -26.06
CA GLN A 37 29.24 -7.39 -26.85
C GLN A 37 30.46 -7.79 -26.00
N GLN A 38 30.91 -6.90 -25.11
CA GLN A 38 31.96 -7.20 -24.14
C GLN A 38 31.54 -8.33 -23.19
N GLN A 39 30.31 -8.31 -22.67
CA GLN A 39 29.81 -9.36 -21.78
C GLN A 39 29.65 -10.71 -22.48
N LEU A 40 29.18 -10.73 -23.74
CA LEU A 40 29.10 -11.94 -24.56
C LEU A 40 30.48 -12.55 -24.75
N THR A 41 31.48 -11.72 -25.06
CA THR A 41 32.87 -12.15 -25.22
C THR A 41 33.43 -12.73 -23.93
N GLN A 42 33.18 -12.08 -22.78
CA GLN A 42 33.63 -12.55 -21.46
C GLN A 42 32.94 -13.85 -21.03
N SER A 43 31.70 -14.07 -21.47
CA SER A 43 30.90 -15.25 -21.13
C SER A 43 31.05 -16.39 -22.14
N HIS A 44 31.91 -16.24 -23.15
CA HIS A 44 32.09 -17.19 -24.26
C HIS A 44 30.80 -17.50 -25.04
N VAL A 45 29.90 -16.53 -25.13
CA VAL A 45 28.66 -16.63 -25.93
C VAL A 45 28.87 -15.94 -27.27
N GLN A 46 28.54 -16.62 -28.36
CA GLN A 46 28.87 -16.18 -29.71
C GLN A 46 27.89 -15.12 -30.22
N TYR A 47 26.58 -15.33 -30.03
CA TYR A 47 25.54 -14.38 -30.42
C TYR A 47 24.54 -14.12 -29.31
N PHE A 48 24.04 -12.89 -29.22
CA PHE A 48 22.96 -12.53 -28.29
C PHE A 48 21.67 -13.33 -28.53
N SER A 49 21.45 -13.78 -29.76
CA SER A 49 20.32 -14.65 -30.13
C SER A 49 20.37 -16.03 -29.48
N ASP A 50 21.55 -16.48 -29.06
CA ASP A 50 21.76 -17.80 -28.46
C ASP A 50 21.33 -17.86 -26.99
N LEU A 51 21.11 -16.69 -26.38
CA LEU A 51 20.62 -16.56 -25.02
C LEU A 51 19.11 -16.85 -24.95
N SER A 52 18.67 -17.46 -23.86
CA SER A 52 17.26 -17.48 -23.48
C SER A 52 16.76 -16.08 -23.12
N GLU A 53 15.44 -15.84 -23.16
CA GLU A 53 14.88 -14.51 -22.83
C GLU A 53 15.28 -14.00 -21.42
N PRO A 54 15.30 -14.83 -20.35
CA PRO A 54 15.80 -14.39 -19.04
C PRO A 54 17.28 -14.00 -19.05
N GLU A 55 18.09 -14.69 -19.86
CA GLU A 55 19.51 -14.36 -20.00
C GLU A 55 19.70 -13.07 -20.79
N LYS A 56 18.90 -12.84 -21.85
CA LYS A 56 18.89 -11.57 -22.59
C LYS A 56 18.57 -10.41 -21.67
N GLU A 57 17.53 -10.53 -20.84
CA GLU A 57 17.16 -9.51 -19.85
C GLU A 57 18.32 -9.26 -18.86
N LEU A 58 18.94 -10.32 -18.34
CA LEU A 58 20.06 -10.19 -17.42
C LEU A 58 21.29 -9.50 -18.04
N PHE A 59 21.63 -9.83 -19.28
CA PHE A 59 22.72 -9.18 -20.01
C PHE A 59 22.41 -7.70 -20.28
N MET A 60 21.18 -7.38 -20.69
CA MET A 60 20.72 -6.01 -20.90
C MET A 60 20.78 -5.19 -19.61
N GLU A 61 20.35 -5.75 -18.48
CA GLU A 61 20.38 -5.08 -17.18
C GLU A 61 21.82 -4.81 -16.73
N ARG A 62 22.71 -5.82 -16.81
CA ARG A 62 24.12 -5.68 -16.47
C ARG A 62 24.82 -4.64 -17.35
N ALA A 63 24.57 -4.67 -18.65
CA ALA A 63 25.14 -3.71 -19.59
C ALA A 63 24.66 -2.29 -19.30
N THR A 64 23.36 -2.11 -19.04
CA THR A 64 22.79 -0.82 -18.64
C THR A 64 23.42 -0.32 -17.34
N GLN A 65 23.62 -1.22 -16.36
CA GLN A 65 24.26 -0.87 -15.09
C GLN A 65 25.75 -0.51 -15.25
N ALA A 66 26.46 -1.11 -16.21
CA ALA A 66 27.87 -0.80 -16.49
C ALA A 66 28.06 0.58 -17.10
N ILE A 67 27.14 1.02 -17.96
CA ILE A 67 27.18 2.37 -18.59
C ILE A 67 26.51 3.45 -17.72
N LYS A 68 25.79 3.05 -16.67
CA LYS A 68 25.09 3.96 -15.78
C LYS A 68 26.05 4.94 -15.12
N GLY A 69 25.70 6.23 -15.20
CA GLY A 69 26.54 7.31 -14.67
C GLY A 69 27.62 7.80 -15.65
N GLY A 70 27.78 7.15 -16.81
CA GLY A 70 28.59 7.64 -17.92
C GLY A 70 28.04 8.94 -18.54
N THR A 71 28.87 9.61 -19.35
CA THR A 71 28.51 10.89 -19.98
C THR A 71 27.33 10.75 -20.94
N VAL A 72 27.31 9.70 -21.76
CA VAL A 72 26.22 9.41 -22.71
C VAL A 72 24.93 9.05 -21.98
N TYR A 73 25.00 8.16 -20.98
CA TYR A 73 23.85 7.83 -20.13
C TYR A 73 23.23 9.08 -19.48
N ASN A 74 24.06 9.93 -18.85
CA ASN A 74 23.60 11.16 -18.23
C ASN A 74 23.05 12.16 -19.26
N GLY A 75 23.64 12.19 -20.46
CA GLY A 75 23.14 12.98 -21.60
C GLY A 75 21.73 12.56 -22.02
N LEU A 76 21.49 11.26 -22.18
CA LEU A 76 20.17 10.71 -22.45
C LEU A 76 19.18 11.03 -21.32
N CYS A 77 19.54 10.83 -20.06
CA CYS A 77 18.65 11.15 -18.94
C CYS A 77 18.25 12.64 -18.92
N LYS A 78 19.19 13.55 -19.18
CA LYS A 78 18.89 14.99 -19.32
C LYS A 78 17.96 15.25 -20.49
N LYS A 79 18.18 14.60 -21.63
CA LYS A 79 17.33 14.73 -22.82
C LYS A 79 15.90 14.26 -22.55
N VAL A 80 15.75 13.11 -21.89
CA VAL A 80 14.46 12.57 -21.45
C VAL A 80 13.74 13.56 -20.54
N SER A 81 14.42 14.13 -19.53
CA SER A 81 13.83 15.12 -18.63
C SER A 81 13.30 16.34 -19.40
N VAL A 82 14.14 16.93 -20.26
CA VAL A 82 13.76 18.13 -21.03
C VAL A 82 12.57 17.86 -21.95
N ILE A 83 12.58 16.74 -22.67
CA ILE A 83 11.48 16.39 -23.58
C ILE A 83 10.19 16.11 -22.80
N THR A 84 10.28 15.43 -21.66
CA THR A 84 9.13 15.13 -20.80
C THR A 84 8.49 16.43 -20.31
N ASP A 85 9.30 17.36 -19.78
CA ASP A 85 8.81 18.65 -19.29
C ASP A 85 8.18 19.49 -20.41
N GLN A 86 8.80 19.50 -21.60
CA GLN A 86 8.30 20.24 -22.76
C GLN A 86 6.96 19.68 -23.25
N SER A 87 6.88 18.38 -23.55
CA SER A 87 5.65 17.78 -24.09
C SER A 87 4.49 17.85 -23.09
N LEU A 88 4.75 17.67 -21.79
CA LEU A 88 3.73 17.83 -20.75
C LEU A 88 3.21 19.27 -20.69
N ASN A 89 4.10 20.26 -20.73
CA ASN A 89 3.70 21.67 -20.74
C ASN A 89 2.95 22.07 -22.01
N GLU A 90 3.33 21.54 -23.17
CA GLU A 90 2.65 21.78 -24.44
C GLU A 90 1.22 21.22 -24.44
N ASP A 91 1.03 20.03 -23.87
CA ASP A 91 -0.29 19.40 -23.76
C ASP A 91 -1.21 20.19 -22.82
N VAL A 92 -0.70 20.57 -21.63
CA VAL A 92 -1.46 21.43 -20.70
C VAL A 92 -1.76 22.79 -21.30
N SER A 93 -0.81 23.39 -22.03
CA SER A 93 -1.05 24.69 -22.68
C SER A 93 -2.12 24.58 -23.77
N ARG A 94 -2.17 23.45 -24.48
CA ARG A 94 -3.25 23.15 -25.44
C ARG A 94 -4.59 23.02 -24.73
N GLN A 95 -4.64 22.28 -23.62
CA GLN A 95 -5.85 22.10 -22.83
C GLN A 95 -6.40 23.44 -22.30
N LEU A 96 -5.52 24.31 -21.78
CA LEU A 96 -5.90 25.65 -21.32
C LEU A 96 -6.51 26.52 -22.43
N LEU A 97 -6.03 26.39 -23.67
CA LEU A 97 -6.51 27.15 -24.81
C LEU A 97 -7.79 26.58 -25.42
N GLU A 98 -7.89 25.26 -25.50
CA GLU A 98 -8.96 24.55 -26.23
C GLU A 98 -10.17 24.23 -25.34
N GLU A 99 -9.93 23.84 -24.08
CA GLU A 99 -10.98 23.35 -23.17
C GLU A 99 -11.43 24.40 -22.15
N SER A 100 -10.65 25.48 -21.96
CA SER A 100 -10.88 26.53 -20.95
C SER A 100 -11.26 25.95 -19.57
N PRO A 101 -10.44 25.04 -19.01
CA PRO A 101 -10.73 24.41 -17.72
C PRO A 101 -10.73 25.42 -16.59
N MET A 102 -11.44 25.09 -15.50
CA MET A 102 -11.47 25.92 -14.29
C MET A 102 -10.21 25.76 -13.44
N ASP A 103 -9.44 24.70 -13.67
CA ASP A 103 -8.25 24.33 -12.92
C ASP A 103 -7.03 25.18 -13.30
N THR A 104 -6.07 25.29 -12.38
CA THR A 104 -4.85 26.04 -12.67
C THR A 104 -3.93 25.23 -13.59
N LYS A 105 -3.00 25.93 -14.26
CA LYS A 105 -1.94 25.26 -15.03
C LYS A 105 -1.21 24.19 -14.20
N THR A 106 -0.96 24.46 -12.92
CA THR A 106 -0.26 23.53 -12.02
C THR A 106 -1.08 22.26 -11.79
N ASP A 107 -2.39 22.40 -11.57
CA ASP A 107 -3.28 21.26 -11.33
C ASP A 107 -3.30 20.35 -12.57
N LEU A 108 -3.44 20.91 -13.77
CA LEU A 108 -3.44 20.17 -15.03
C LEU A 108 -2.11 19.45 -15.30
N VAL A 109 -0.97 20.06 -14.92
CA VAL A 109 0.35 19.42 -15.02
C VAL A 109 0.42 18.20 -14.10
N ILE A 110 -0.09 18.32 -12.88
CA ILE A 110 -0.11 17.22 -11.91
C ILE A 110 -1.01 16.09 -12.43
N GLU A 111 -2.24 16.40 -12.84
CA GLU A 111 -3.18 15.39 -13.36
C GLU A 111 -2.63 14.66 -14.60
N SER A 112 -2.08 15.40 -15.57
CA SER A 112 -1.46 14.81 -16.76
C SER A 112 -0.23 13.95 -16.42
N ALA A 113 0.58 14.37 -15.44
CA ALA A 113 1.71 13.59 -14.94
C ALA A 113 1.26 12.31 -14.23
N GLU A 114 0.18 12.38 -13.43
CA GLU A 114 -0.43 11.22 -12.79
C GLU A 114 -0.94 10.21 -13.82
N GLU A 115 -1.64 10.67 -14.86
CA GLU A 115 -2.12 9.80 -15.94
C GLU A 115 -0.95 9.13 -16.68
N GLY A 116 0.11 9.89 -16.95
CA GLY A 116 1.35 9.37 -17.53
C GLY A 116 1.97 8.29 -16.64
N ALA A 117 2.19 8.57 -15.35
CA ALA A 117 2.75 7.63 -14.39
C ALA A 117 1.89 6.36 -14.25
N LEU A 118 0.56 6.50 -14.17
CA LEU A 118 -0.39 5.40 -14.15
C LEU A 118 -0.26 4.51 -15.39
N SER A 119 -0.16 5.12 -16.57
CA SER A 119 -0.05 4.39 -17.83
C SER A 119 1.27 3.62 -17.94
N LEU A 120 2.37 4.23 -17.51
CA LEU A 120 3.69 3.61 -17.46
C LEU A 120 3.71 2.42 -16.47
N LEU A 121 3.20 2.60 -15.25
CA LEU A 121 3.19 1.57 -14.22
C LEU A 121 2.24 0.41 -14.53
N LYS A 122 1.10 0.67 -15.20
CA LYS A 122 0.23 -0.41 -15.69
C LYS A 122 0.88 -1.24 -16.80
N LYS A 123 1.79 -0.65 -17.59
CA LYS A 123 2.54 -1.35 -18.64
C LYS A 123 3.73 -2.12 -18.09
N TRP A 124 4.45 -1.51 -17.14
CA TRP A 124 5.65 -2.06 -16.53
C TRP A 124 5.46 -2.20 -15.02
N PRO A 125 4.65 -3.16 -14.56
CA PRO A 125 4.34 -3.33 -13.13
C PRO A 125 5.58 -3.64 -12.28
N ASP A 126 6.62 -4.22 -12.87
CA ASP A 126 7.89 -4.51 -12.18
C ASP A 126 8.64 -3.23 -11.75
N MET A 127 8.27 -2.08 -12.32
CA MET A 127 8.77 -0.76 -11.90
C MET A 127 8.08 -0.21 -10.64
N LYS A 128 7.27 -1.00 -9.94
CA LYS A 128 6.60 -0.59 -8.68
C LYS A 128 7.57 -0.05 -7.63
N ASN A 129 8.82 -0.52 -7.62
CA ASN A 129 9.88 0.00 -6.73
C ASN A 129 10.21 1.48 -6.95
N LYS A 130 9.86 2.07 -8.11
CA LYS A 130 9.99 3.51 -8.33
C LYS A 130 9.05 4.34 -7.47
N LEU A 131 7.96 3.73 -6.96
CA LEU A 131 7.05 4.35 -6.01
C LEU A 131 7.70 4.62 -4.64
N TYR A 132 8.93 4.13 -4.39
CA TYR A 132 9.71 4.54 -3.21
C TYR A 132 9.99 6.04 -3.15
N ILE A 133 9.91 6.75 -4.28
CA ILE A 133 9.97 8.22 -4.29
C ILE A 133 8.80 8.86 -3.53
N CYS A 134 7.69 8.14 -3.38
CA CYS A 134 6.52 8.57 -2.63
C CYS A 134 6.62 8.22 -1.14
N LEU A 135 7.74 7.68 -0.65
CA LEU A 135 7.92 7.45 0.77
C LEU A 135 7.87 8.78 1.54
N ASN A 136 7.08 8.78 2.61
CA ASN A 136 6.71 9.95 3.41
C ASN A 136 5.94 11.03 2.64
N GLN A 137 5.45 10.76 1.44
CA GLN A 137 4.60 11.66 0.66
C GLN A 137 3.18 11.07 0.52
N PRO A 138 2.14 11.91 0.53
CA PRO A 138 0.79 11.44 0.27
C PRO A 138 0.67 10.94 -1.17
N LEU A 139 0.05 9.78 -1.37
CA LEU A 139 -0.29 9.33 -2.73
C LEU A 139 -1.55 10.06 -3.21
N PRO A 140 -1.55 10.57 -4.45
CA PRO A 140 -2.78 10.97 -5.12
C PRO A 140 -3.75 9.80 -5.24
N LEU A 141 -5.05 10.10 -5.25
CA LEU A 141 -6.12 9.09 -5.18
C LEU A 141 -6.02 8.04 -6.30
N HIS A 142 -5.78 8.46 -7.53
CA HIS A 142 -5.70 7.53 -8.67
C HIS A 142 -4.46 6.65 -8.61
N ILE A 143 -3.33 7.22 -8.17
CA ILE A 143 -2.07 6.48 -7.97
C ILE A 143 -2.20 5.49 -6.82
N ARG A 144 -2.87 5.86 -5.71
CA ARG A 144 -3.06 4.99 -4.53
C ARG A 144 -3.60 3.61 -4.90
N GLN A 145 -4.70 3.56 -5.64
CA GLN A 145 -5.31 2.27 -6.02
C GLN A 145 -4.37 1.43 -6.88
N LEU A 146 -3.65 2.04 -7.82
CA LEU A 146 -2.66 1.32 -8.62
C LEU A 146 -1.50 0.82 -7.76
N THR A 147 -0.98 1.65 -6.86
CA THR A 147 0.11 1.31 -5.94
C THR A 147 -0.25 0.10 -5.09
N TRP A 148 -1.42 0.13 -4.44
CA TRP A 148 -1.87 -0.99 -3.61
C TRP A 148 -2.01 -2.27 -4.44
N ARG A 149 -2.57 -2.17 -5.65
CA ARG A 149 -2.67 -3.31 -6.57
C ARG A 149 -1.31 -3.88 -6.98
N LEU A 150 -0.31 -3.05 -7.22
CA LEU A 150 1.03 -3.49 -7.61
C LEU A 150 1.76 -4.23 -6.47
N TYR A 151 1.62 -3.73 -5.24
CA TYR A 151 2.24 -4.34 -4.07
C TYR A 151 1.47 -5.54 -3.51
N LEU A 152 0.15 -5.60 -3.73
CA LEU A 152 -0.72 -6.69 -3.26
C LEU A 152 -1.18 -7.65 -4.37
N SER A 153 -0.56 -7.58 -5.55
CA SER A 153 -0.89 -8.46 -6.68
C SER A 153 -0.61 -9.91 -6.32
N ASN A 154 -1.64 -10.76 -6.45
CA ASN A 154 -1.57 -12.19 -6.24
C ASN A 154 -2.57 -12.89 -7.16
N THR A 155 -2.13 -13.12 -8.40
CA THR A 155 -2.96 -13.71 -9.45
C THR A 155 -3.50 -15.10 -9.10
N LYS A 156 -2.84 -15.83 -8.19
CA LYS A 156 -3.31 -17.13 -7.69
C LYS A 156 -4.59 -16.97 -6.88
N VAL A 157 -4.64 -16.00 -5.95
CA VAL A 157 -5.84 -15.71 -5.14
C VAL A 157 -7.00 -15.28 -6.04
N ARG A 158 -6.73 -14.34 -6.97
CA ARG A 158 -7.76 -13.88 -7.92
C ARG A 158 -8.31 -15.02 -8.77
N LYS A 159 -7.42 -15.88 -9.28
CA LYS A 159 -7.81 -17.04 -10.09
C LYS A 159 -8.66 -18.02 -9.28
N GLN A 160 -8.27 -18.34 -8.05
CA GLN A 160 -9.05 -19.22 -7.17
C GLN A 160 -10.46 -18.68 -6.93
N TYR A 161 -10.59 -17.38 -6.66
CA TYR A 161 -11.90 -16.74 -6.48
C TYR A 161 -12.77 -16.84 -7.75
N ILE A 162 -12.22 -16.50 -8.91
CA ILE A 162 -12.94 -16.56 -10.19
C ILE A 162 -13.34 -18.00 -10.54
N ASP A 163 -12.42 -18.96 -10.36
CA ASP A 163 -12.68 -20.37 -10.63
C ASP A 163 -13.78 -20.91 -9.69
N GLN A 164 -13.77 -20.51 -8.41
CA GLN A 164 -14.82 -20.84 -7.45
C GLN A 164 -16.18 -20.27 -7.87
N LEU A 165 -16.24 -19.01 -8.30
CA LEU A 165 -17.48 -18.40 -8.81
C LEU A 165 -18.00 -19.09 -10.07
N ASN A 166 -17.13 -19.53 -10.97
CA ASN A 166 -17.54 -20.20 -12.20
C ASN A 166 -18.02 -21.64 -11.96
N THR A 167 -17.44 -22.33 -10.98
CA THR A 167 -17.72 -23.76 -10.72
C THR A 167 -18.82 -23.97 -9.69
N ASN A 168 -18.77 -23.25 -8.57
CA ASN A 168 -19.75 -23.33 -7.49
C ASN A 168 -19.83 -21.99 -6.73
N PRO A 169 -20.62 -21.03 -7.23
CA PRO A 169 -20.77 -19.72 -6.60
C PRO A 169 -21.25 -19.80 -5.14
N ARG A 170 -22.06 -20.80 -4.78
CA ARG A 170 -22.56 -20.96 -3.41
C ARG A 170 -21.44 -21.26 -2.41
N ALA A 171 -20.37 -21.91 -2.84
CA ALA A 171 -19.23 -22.19 -1.99
C ALA A 171 -18.31 -20.97 -1.77
N ALA A 172 -18.52 -19.87 -2.51
CA ALA A 172 -17.91 -18.58 -2.19
C ALA A 172 -18.69 -17.77 -1.14
N ILE A 173 -19.86 -18.27 -0.71
CA ILE A 173 -20.73 -17.60 0.26
C ILE A 173 -20.53 -18.24 1.63
N SER A 174 -20.25 -17.41 2.63
CA SER A 174 -20.14 -17.84 4.02
C SER A 174 -21.45 -18.41 4.57
N MET A 175 -21.37 -19.41 5.45
CA MET A 175 -22.51 -19.82 6.26
C MET A 175 -23.02 -18.73 7.23
N TYR A 176 -22.20 -17.70 7.50
CA TYR A 176 -22.52 -16.52 8.31
C TYR A 176 -22.77 -15.27 7.44
N ASP A 177 -23.09 -15.41 6.15
CA ASP A 177 -23.26 -14.29 5.23
C ASP A 177 -24.26 -13.23 5.73
N TYR A 178 -25.32 -13.65 6.42
CA TYR A 178 -26.27 -12.73 7.05
C TYR A 178 -25.65 -11.90 8.19
N ASP A 179 -24.90 -12.53 9.10
CA ASP A 179 -24.20 -11.84 10.21
C ASP A 179 -23.14 -10.87 9.66
N ILE A 180 -22.37 -11.30 8.66
CA ILE A 180 -21.42 -10.45 7.94
C ILE A 180 -22.14 -9.25 7.33
N SER A 181 -23.30 -9.46 6.68
CA SER A 181 -24.10 -8.38 6.11
C SER A 181 -24.52 -7.36 7.17
N GLN A 182 -25.09 -7.82 8.29
CA GLN A 182 -25.53 -6.94 9.37
C GLN A 182 -24.37 -6.16 9.98
N LYS A 183 -23.21 -6.81 10.17
CA LYS A 183 -22.00 -6.13 10.68
C LYS A 183 -21.46 -5.09 9.71
N CYS A 184 -21.39 -5.40 8.41
CA CYS A 184 -20.97 -4.43 7.40
C CYS A 184 -21.90 -3.21 7.38
N GLU A 185 -23.21 -3.43 7.37
CA GLU A 185 -24.21 -2.36 7.37
C GLU A 185 -24.13 -1.50 8.63
N THR A 186 -24.04 -2.14 9.81
CA THR A 186 -23.93 -1.41 11.08
C THR A 186 -22.66 -0.57 11.09
N LEU A 187 -21.51 -1.19 10.81
CA LEU A 187 -20.20 -0.53 10.84
C LEU A 187 -20.15 0.68 9.90
N LEU A 188 -20.56 0.52 8.64
CA LEU A 188 -20.54 1.60 7.64
C LEU A 188 -21.50 2.76 7.96
N ASN A 189 -22.54 2.51 8.78
CA ASN A 189 -23.54 3.53 9.10
C ASN A 189 -23.34 4.19 10.47
N SER A 190 -22.69 3.51 11.42
CA SER A 190 -22.50 3.98 12.80
C SER A 190 -21.14 4.60 13.08
N GLU A 191 -20.08 4.13 12.41
CA GLU A 191 -18.72 4.59 12.70
C GLU A 191 -18.45 5.95 12.05
N HIS A 192 -18.13 6.95 12.87
CA HIS A 192 -17.98 8.34 12.41
C HIS A 192 -16.80 8.51 11.46
N THR A 193 -15.73 7.72 11.60
CA THR A 193 -14.58 7.80 10.68
C THR A 193 -14.90 7.34 9.25
N PHE A 194 -16.08 6.73 9.02
CA PHE A 194 -16.49 6.19 7.72
C PHE A 194 -17.66 6.96 7.07
N ASN A 195 -17.92 8.19 7.51
CA ASN A 195 -19.05 8.99 7.04
C ASN A 195 -19.18 9.07 5.51
N ASP A 196 -18.07 9.13 4.77
CA ASP A 196 -18.10 9.23 3.31
C ASP A 196 -18.60 7.95 2.63
N LEU A 197 -18.47 6.80 3.28
CA LEU A 197 -18.92 5.50 2.77
C LEU A 197 -20.39 5.21 3.10
N LYS A 198 -20.99 6.00 3.99
CA LYS A 198 -22.35 5.80 4.49
C LYS A 198 -23.38 5.74 3.36
N GLY A 199 -24.27 4.74 3.45
CA GLY A 199 -25.36 4.55 2.49
C GLY A 199 -24.94 4.13 1.08
N SER A 200 -23.66 3.81 0.85
CA SER A 200 -23.20 3.32 -0.46
C SER A 200 -23.51 1.84 -0.65
N VAL A 201 -24.40 1.54 -1.61
CA VAL A 201 -24.80 0.18 -1.99
C VAL A 201 -23.60 -0.62 -2.50
N GLY A 202 -22.78 -0.02 -3.35
CA GLY A 202 -21.64 -0.71 -3.94
C GLY A 202 -20.56 -1.05 -2.92
N ILE A 203 -20.30 -0.14 -1.98
CA ILE A 203 -19.33 -0.37 -0.90
C ILE A 203 -19.81 -1.49 0.03
N PHE A 204 -21.09 -1.46 0.41
CA PHE A 204 -21.70 -2.52 1.21
C PHE A 204 -21.56 -3.91 0.55
N TYR A 205 -21.98 -4.04 -0.72
CA TYR A 205 -21.92 -5.33 -1.42
C TYR A 205 -20.49 -5.77 -1.72
N GLY A 206 -19.58 -4.83 -2.00
CA GLY A 206 -18.15 -5.13 -2.19
C GLY A 206 -17.48 -5.65 -0.93
N MET A 207 -17.75 -5.01 0.21
CA MET A 207 -17.23 -5.41 1.52
C MET A 207 -17.81 -6.77 1.93
N LYS A 208 -19.12 -6.94 1.80
CA LYS A 208 -19.81 -8.19 2.07
C LYS A 208 -19.24 -9.35 1.25
N ALA A 209 -19.13 -9.19 -0.06
CA ALA A 209 -18.65 -10.27 -0.94
C ALA A 209 -17.21 -10.67 -0.60
N THR A 210 -16.35 -9.68 -0.34
CA THR A 210 -14.96 -9.91 0.05
C THR A 210 -14.86 -10.69 1.37
N LEU A 211 -15.59 -10.28 2.40
CA LEU A 211 -15.57 -10.92 3.72
C LEU A 211 -16.26 -12.29 3.71
N SER A 212 -17.35 -12.44 2.97
CA SER A 212 -18.08 -13.70 2.83
C SER A 212 -17.20 -14.76 2.16
N TYR A 213 -16.50 -14.39 1.09
CA TYR A 213 -15.53 -15.26 0.44
C TYR A 213 -14.35 -15.59 1.37
N TYR A 214 -13.75 -14.58 2.03
CA TYR A 214 -12.66 -14.80 2.98
C TYR A 214 -13.07 -15.77 4.10
N HIS A 215 -14.27 -15.65 4.66
CA HIS A 215 -14.75 -16.60 5.66
C HIS A 215 -14.92 -18.01 5.09
N SER A 216 -15.50 -18.13 3.87
CA SER A 216 -15.76 -19.43 3.24
C SER A 216 -14.49 -20.27 3.06
N ILE A 217 -13.36 -19.63 2.75
CA ILE A 217 -12.08 -20.32 2.53
C ILE A 217 -11.34 -20.67 3.84
N LEU A 218 -11.63 -19.98 4.95
CA LEU A 218 -11.06 -20.32 6.26
C LEU A 218 -11.53 -21.69 6.75
N LYS A 219 -12.65 -22.21 6.22
CA LYS A 219 -13.27 -23.49 6.61
C LYS A 219 -13.48 -23.62 8.12
N THR A 220 -13.70 -22.49 8.79
CA THR A 220 -13.95 -22.43 10.22
C THR A 220 -15.43 -22.32 10.53
N LYS A 221 -15.84 -22.86 11.68
CA LYS A 221 -17.18 -22.67 12.24
C LYS A 221 -17.29 -21.40 13.08
N ASN A 222 -16.19 -20.68 13.31
CA ASN A 222 -16.21 -19.43 14.05
C ASN A 222 -16.70 -18.29 13.15
N ARG A 223 -17.38 -17.30 13.75
CA ARG A 223 -17.71 -16.05 13.06
C ARG A 223 -16.44 -15.24 12.79
N LEU A 224 -16.47 -14.36 11.80
CA LEU A 224 -15.44 -13.33 11.64
C LEU A 224 -15.46 -12.37 12.84
N ARG A 225 -14.27 -11.96 13.28
CA ARG A 225 -14.13 -10.96 14.34
C ARG A 225 -14.34 -9.58 13.74
N ASP A 226 -14.50 -8.59 14.61
CA ASP A 226 -14.79 -7.23 14.17
C ASP A 226 -13.58 -6.60 13.46
N VAL A 227 -12.36 -7.00 13.86
CA VAL A 227 -11.11 -6.59 13.21
C VAL A 227 -11.09 -6.90 11.72
N GLU A 228 -11.57 -8.07 11.29
CA GLU A 228 -11.59 -8.37 9.84
C GLU A 228 -12.54 -7.46 9.06
N HIS A 229 -13.64 -7.03 9.68
CA HIS A 229 -14.56 -6.05 9.08
C HIS A 229 -13.89 -4.68 8.98
N LEU A 230 -13.23 -4.23 10.06
CA LEU A 230 -12.49 -2.97 10.07
C LEU A 230 -11.42 -2.92 8.95
N LEU A 231 -10.64 -4.00 8.80
CA LEU A 231 -9.55 -4.05 7.83
C LEU A 231 -10.02 -4.05 6.37
N ALA A 232 -11.28 -4.39 6.08
CA ALA A 232 -11.81 -4.34 4.72
C ALA A 232 -12.18 -2.91 4.29
N VAL A 233 -12.43 -1.99 5.23
CA VAL A 233 -12.93 -0.64 4.93
C VAL A 233 -11.96 0.18 4.08
N PRO A 234 -10.64 0.24 4.37
CA PRO A 234 -9.71 1.03 3.54
C PRO A 234 -9.68 0.56 2.08
N PHE A 235 -9.79 -0.74 1.81
CA PHE A 235 -9.87 -1.25 0.44
C PHE A 235 -11.14 -0.80 -0.28
N MET A 236 -12.26 -0.67 0.44
CA MET A 236 -13.48 -0.14 -0.16
C MET A 236 -13.34 1.33 -0.53
N ASP A 237 -12.73 2.12 0.37
CA ASP A 237 -12.51 3.55 0.16
C ASP A 237 -11.59 3.80 -1.05
N VAL A 238 -10.46 3.09 -1.11
CA VAL A 238 -9.52 3.17 -2.23
C VAL A 238 -10.14 2.71 -3.55
N ALA A 239 -11.04 1.74 -3.52
CA ALA A 239 -11.76 1.26 -4.70
C ALA A 239 -12.98 2.11 -5.08
N SER A 240 -13.37 3.10 -4.25
CA SER A 240 -14.63 3.84 -4.38
C SER A 240 -14.84 4.50 -5.74
N THR A 241 -13.77 4.97 -6.39
CA THR A 241 -13.79 5.56 -7.75
C THR A 241 -14.27 4.58 -8.83
N ASN A 242 -14.19 3.27 -8.59
CA ASN A 242 -14.63 2.22 -9.50
C ASN A 242 -15.91 1.52 -9.03
N ILE A 243 -16.53 2.01 -7.97
CA ILE A 243 -17.71 1.42 -7.33
C ILE A 243 -18.84 2.45 -7.36
N SER A 244 -19.97 2.08 -7.97
CA SER A 244 -21.18 2.91 -7.93
C SER A 244 -21.71 3.00 -6.50
N ARG A 245 -22.09 4.20 -6.05
CA ARG A 245 -22.80 4.36 -4.77
C ARG A 245 -24.18 3.73 -4.76
N ARG A 246 -24.80 3.52 -5.94
CA ARG A 246 -26.20 3.10 -6.07
C ARG A 246 -26.38 1.65 -6.48
N GLU A 247 -25.34 1.01 -6.99
CA GLU A 247 -25.40 -0.33 -7.56
C GLU A 247 -24.32 -1.23 -6.96
N PRO A 248 -24.54 -2.55 -6.88
CA PRO A 248 -23.51 -3.50 -6.52
C PRO A 248 -22.27 -3.38 -7.44
N PRO A 249 -21.05 -3.60 -6.91
CA PRO A 249 -19.85 -3.47 -7.69
C PRO A 249 -19.77 -4.56 -8.76
N PRO A 250 -19.20 -4.27 -9.95
CA PRO A 250 -18.97 -5.28 -10.97
C PRO A 250 -18.07 -6.41 -10.43
N GLY A 251 -18.34 -7.67 -10.83
CA GLY A 251 -17.58 -8.84 -10.34
C GLY A 251 -16.06 -8.73 -10.54
N ARG A 252 -15.61 -8.06 -11.62
CA ARG A 252 -14.18 -7.77 -11.85
C ARG A 252 -13.54 -6.90 -10.76
N VAL A 253 -14.31 -5.94 -10.22
CA VAL A 253 -13.84 -5.03 -9.16
C VAL A 253 -13.76 -5.81 -7.85
N VAL A 254 -14.78 -6.61 -7.54
CA VAL A 254 -14.76 -7.50 -6.36
C VAL A 254 -13.59 -8.49 -6.41
N ALA A 255 -13.31 -9.08 -7.56
CA ALA A 255 -12.19 -10.02 -7.70
C ALA A 255 -10.82 -9.38 -7.40
N LEU A 256 -10.63 -8.11 -7.78
CA LEU A 256 -9.41 -7.36 -7.47
C LEU A 256 -9.33 -7.00 -5.98
N ILE A 257 -10.44 -6.59 -5.39
CA ILE A 257 -10.52 -6.29 -3.95
C ILE A 257 -10.25 -7.55 -3.11
N VAL A 258 -10.81 -8.70 -3.51
CA VAL A 258 -10.56 -10.00 -2.85
C VAL A 258 -9.08 -10.35 -2.87
N GLU A 259 -8.43 -10.18 -4.02
CA GLU A 259 -7.00 -10.40 -4.18
C GLU A 259 -6.17 -9.48 -3.27
N GLU A 260 -6.45 -8.17 -3.31
CA GLU A 260 -5.74 -7.16 -2.51
C GLU A 260 -5.93 -7.42 -1.01
N PHE A 261 -7.17 -7.62 -0.57
CA PHE A 261 -7.52 -7.86 0.84
C PHE A 261 -6.87 -9.14 1.38
N MET A 262 -6.99 -10.26 0.67
CA MET A 262 -6.43 -11.53 1.14
C MET A 262 -4.89 -11.51 1.13
N THR A 263 -4.28 -10.88 0.13
CA THR A 263 -2.82 -10.74 0.07
C THR A 263 -2.31 -9.89 1.22
N PHE A 264 -3.00 -8.79 1.52
CA PHE A 264 -2.72 -7.99 2.70
C PHE A 264 -2.87 -8.81 3.99
N LEU A 265 -3.97 -9.55 4.17
CA LEU A 265 -4.17 -10.32 5.40
C LEU A 265 -3.05 -11.34 5.65
N GLY A 266 -2.48 -11.92 4.59
CA GLY A 266 -1.37 -12.87 4.63
C GLY A 266 0.03 -12.23 4.75
N SER A 267 0.18 -10.93 4.46
CA SER A 267 1.47 -10.22 4.56
C SER A 267 1.67 -9.45 5.86
N ARG A 268 0.68 -9.44 6.75
CA ARG A 268 0.76 -8.75 8.05
C ARG A 268 1.80 -9.39 8.96
N PRO A 269 2.53 -8.58 9.76
CA PRO A 269 3.38 -9.09 10.83
C PRO A 269 2.60 -9.97 11.82
N GLY A 270 3.24 -10.98 12.40
CA GLY A 270 2.62 -11.90 13.34
C GLY A 270 2.08 -11.21 14.59
N PHE A 271 2.72 -10.15 15.07
CA PHE A 271 2.20 -9.34 16.20
C PHE A 271 0.84 -8.66 15.93
N VAL A 272 0.46 -8.48 14.66
CA VAL A 272 -0.87 -7.95 14.29
C VAL A 272 -1.93 -9.06 14.29
N ILE A 273 -1.52 -10.30 14.01
CA ILE A 273 -2.39 -11.46 13.86
C ILE A 273 -2.66 -12.06 15.22
N ASP A 274 -3.85 -11.84 15.79
CA ASP A 274 -4.24 -12.47 17.05
C ASP A 274 -4.55 -13.97 16.84
N SER A 275 -3.51 -14.78 16.67
CA SER A 275 -3.57 -16.24 16.54
C SER A 275 -3.64 -16.93 17.90
N GLY A 276 -3.17 -16.26 18.96
CA GLY A 276 -2.99 -16.85 20.28
C GLY A 276 -1.86 -17.88 20.36
N SER A 277 -1.00 -17.98 19.34
CA SER A 277 0.19 -18.84 19.36
C SER A 277 1.31 -18.24 20.20
N ASP A 278 2.23 -19.08 20.67
CA ASP A 278 3.43 -18.62 21.40
C ASP A 278 4.27 -17.67 20.55
N ASP A 279 4.47 -18.00 19.27
CA ASP A 279 5.16 -17.12 18.30
C ASP A 279 4.52 -15.73 18.21
N HIS A 280 3.18 -15.65 18.26
CA HIS A 280 2.48 -14.36 18.24
C HIS A 280 2.75 -13.58 19.53
N ASN A 281 2.69 -14.23 20.68
CA ASN A 281 2.95 -13.58 21.96
C ASN A 281 4.38 -13.01 22.00
N ASP A 282 5.36 -13.77 21.53
CA ASP A 282 6.76 -13.35 21.47
C ASP A 282 6.95 -12.15 20.52
N GLU A 283 6.34 -12.17 19.33
CA GLU A 283 6.39 -11.05 18.40
C GLU A 283 5.73 -9.79 18.96
N VAL A 284 4.58 -9.93 19.64
CA VAL A 284 3.91 -8.80 20.29
C VAL A 284 4.80 -8.21 21.37
N ILE A 285 5.38 -9.04 22.24
CA ILE A 285 6.29 -8.58 23.30
C ILE A 285 7.47 -7.82 22.69
N ALA A 286 8.09 -8.34 21.63
CA ALA A 286 9.18 -7.68 20.92
C ALA A 286 8.76 -6.33 20.31
N PHE A 287 7.55 -6.26 19.76
CA PHE A 287 6.98 -5.01 19.23
C PHE A 287 6.73 -3.98 20.34
N ILE A 288 6.13 -4.39 21.47
CA ILE A 288 5.90 -3.53 22.64
C ILE A 288 7.23 -2.98 23.18
N ASP A 289 8.23 -3.84 23.37
CA ASP A 289 9.57 -3.46 23.85
C ASP A 289 10.21 -2.39 22.93
N LYS A 290 10.09 -2.57 21.61
CA LYS A 290 10.55 -1.59 20.63
C LYS A 290 9.83 -0.25 20.77
N VAL A 291 8.51 -0.25 20.85
CA VAL A 291 7.70 0.96 21.05
C VAL A 291 8.09 1.64 22.36
N ALA A 292 8.26 0.88 23.45
CA ALA A 292 8.67 1.41 24.75
C ALA A 292 10.04 2.10 24.68
N LYS A 293 11.04 1.46 24.06
CA LYS A 293 12.39 2.05 23.88
C LYS A 293 12.36 3.33 23.04
N LEU A 294 11.60 3.34 21.94
CA LEU A 294 11.45 4.52 21.09
C LEU A 294 10.71 5.64 21.81
N LEU A 295 9.64 5.32 22.55
CA LEU A 295 8.86 6.28 23.32
C LEU A 295 9.69 6.91 24.44
N GLN A 296 10.45 6.12 25.19
CA GLN A 296 11.36 6.65 26.23
C GLN A 296 12.40 7.60 25.65
N ARG A 297 12.91 7.30 24.45
CA ARG A 297 13.92 8.13 23.78
C ARG A 297 13.35 9.42 23.19
N ARG A 298 12.12 9.40 22.64
CA ARG A 298 11.54 10.53 21.89
C ARG A 298 10.52 11.34 22.69
N HIS A 299 9.79 10.69 23.58
CA HIS A 299 8.69 11.25 24.38
C HIS A 299 8.73 10.69 25.83
N PRO A 300 9.81 10.95 26.59
CA PRO A 300 10.00 10.38 27.93
C PRO A 300 8.86 10.71 28.90
N GLU A 301 8.21 11.86 28.73
CA GLU A 301 7.09 12.29 29.54
C GLU A 301 5.81 11.48 29.27
N VAL A 302 5.58 11.05 28.03
CA VAL A 302 4.44 10.19 27.68
C VAL A 302 4.64 8.81 28.30
N SER A 303 5.87 8.30 28.28
CA SER A 303 6.21 7.04 28.94
C SER A 303 5.87 7.06 30.43
N ARG A 304 6.24 8.13 31.14
CA ARG A 304 5.89 8.31 32.56
C ARG A 304 4.38 8.34 32.79
N MET A 305 3.65 9.10 31.95
CA MET A 305 2.18 9.17 32.05
C MET A 305 1.52 7.81 31.88
N ILE A 306 2.02 6.97 30.96
CA ILE A 306 1.49 5.63 30.73
C ILE A 306 1.70 4.77 31.97
N THR A 307 2.92 4.73 32.53
CA THR A 307 3.23 4.00 33.77
C THR A 307 2.37 4.49 34.95
N ASP A 308 2.17 5.80 35.07
CA ASP A 308 1.43 6.38 36.20
C ASP A 308 -0.08 6.13 36.13
N LYS A 309 -0.67 6.05 34.93
CA LYS A 309 -2.13 6.04 34.75
C LYS A 309 -2.71 4.71 34.30
N PHE A 310 -1.96 3.94 33.52
CA PHE A 310 -2.47 2.76 32.84
C PHE A 310 -2.06 1.44 33.51
N VAL A 311 -1.47 1.54 34.71
CA VAL A 311 -1.02 0.40 35.50
C VAL A 311 -1.73 0.39 36.86
N PRO A 312 -2.35 -0.73 37.28
CA PRO A 312 -3.07 -0.84 38.55
C PRO A 312 -2.25 -0.39 39.76
N VAL A 313 -2.89 0.34 40.68
CA VAL A 313 -2.25 0.91 41.89
C VAL A 313 -1.57 -0.16 42.77
N LYS A 314 -2.02 -1.42 42.69
CA LYS A 314 -1.47 -2.54 43.47
C LYS A 314 -0.07 -3.01 43.00
N GLU A 315 0.32 -2.69 41.76
CA GLU A 315 1.61 -3.11 41.16
C GLU A 315 2.67 -1.99 41.15
N LYS A 316 2.31 -0.78 41.59
CA LYS A 316 3.20 0.40 41.63
C LYS A 316 4.35 0.32 42.66
N ILE A 317 4.51 -0.80 43.36
CA ILE A 317 5.50 -0.98 44.44
C ILE A 317 6.85 -1.49 43.88
N VAL A 318 7.30 -0.99 42.74
CA VAL A 318 8.62 -1.39 42.19
C VAL A 318 9.47 -0.15 41.93
N ALA A 319 10.28 0.23 42.91
CA ALA A 319 11.17 1.39 42.86
C ALA A 319 12.45 1.17 42.03
N THR A 320 12.53 0.09 41.23
CA THR A 320 13.68 -0.22 40.37
C THR A 320 13.41 0.22 38.93
N GLU A 321 14.45 0.61 38.20
CA GLU A 321 14.34 0.96 36.78
C GLU A 321 13.73 -0.19 35.94
N THR A 322 14.10 -1.43 36.26
CA THR A 322 13.55 -2.64 35.62
C THR A 322 12.05 -2.81 35.89
N GLY A 323 11.61 -2.51 37.11
CA GLY A 323 10.19 -2.54 37.47
C GLY A 323 9.38 -1.49 36.71
N SER A 324 9.86 -0.25 36.71
CA SER A 324 9.22 0.85 35.97
C SER A 324 9.10 0.55 34.46
N TYR A 325 10.12 -0.06 33.87
CA TYR A 325 10.09 -0.50 32.47
C TYR A 325 9.04 -1.60 32.23
N ALA A 326 8.95 -2.61 33.11
CA ALA A 326 7.94 -3.66 32.99
C ALA A 326 6.51 -3.09 33.06
N LEU A 327 6.26 -2.16 33.98
CA LEU A 327 4.97 -1.47 34.11
C LEU A 327 4.65 -0.64 32.83
N LEU A 328 5.64 0.01 32.23
CA LEU A 328 5.47 0.70 30.94
C LEU A 328 5.06 -0.28 29.83
N THR A 329 5.74 -1.42 29.71
CA THR A 329 5.42 -2.42 28.69
C THR A 329 4.02 -2.99 28.85
N GLU A 330 3.55 -3.20 30.08
CA GLU A 330 2.19 -3.68 30.35
C GLU A 330 1.12 -2.63 30.02
N GLY A 331 1.34 -1.38 30.42
CA GLY A 331 0.47 -0.26 30.06
C GLY A 331 0.38 -0.06 28.54
N LEU A 332 1.52 -0.17 27.85
CA LEU A 332 1.57 -0.12 26.38
C LEU A 332 0.83 -1.30 25.75
N MET A 333 1.04 -2.52 26.23
CA MET A 333 0.34 -3.71 25.73
C MET A 333 -1.19 -3.53 25.79
N THR A 334 -1.70 -2.98 26.88
CA THR A 334 -3.14 -2.70 27.03
C THR A 334 -3.61 -1.59 26.09
N LEU A 335 -2.85 -0.51 25.98
CA LEU A 335 -3.23 0.66 25.20
C LEU A 335 -3.15 0.43 23.69
N ILE A 336 -2.06 -0.19 23.21
CA ILE A 336 -1.74 -0.23 21.77
C ILE A 336 -2.24 -1.49 21.08
N ARG A 337 -2.45 -2.60 21.79
CA ARG A 337 -2.89 -3.85 21.16
C ARG A 337 -4.18 -3.70 20.34
N PRO A 338 -5.24 -3.00 20.81
CA PRO A 338 -6.43 -2.77 19.98
C PRO A 338 -6.12 -1.98 18.69
N MET A 339 -5.29 -0.93 18.80
CA MET A 339 -4.89 -0.08 17.67
C MET A 339 -4.10 -0.85 16.62
N ILE A 340 -3.15 -1.66 17.05
CA ILE A 340 -2.28 -2.43 16.15
C ILE A 340 -3.06 -3.52 15.43
N ARG A 341 -3.96 -4.21 16.13
CA ARG A 341 -4.80 -5.27 15.54
C ARG A 341 -5.68 -4.75 14.40
N SER A 342 -6.24 -3.55 14.53
CA SER A 342 -7.00 -2.90 13.46
C SER A 342 -6.12 -2.10 12.49
N VAL A 343 -4.80 -2.08 12.66
CA VAL A 343 -3.86 -1.24 11.89
C VAL A 343 -4.36 0.21 11.84
N PHE A 344 -4.76 0.71 13.01
CA PHE A 344 -5.28 2.05 13.27
C PHE A 344 -6.64 2.40 12.63
N VAL A 345 -7.33 1.45 12.00
CA VAL A 345 -8.72 1.66 11.56
C VAL A 345 -9.57 2.02 12.78
N THR A 346 -10.44 3.05 12.62
CA THR A 346 -11.25 3.76 13.64
C THR A 346 -10.49 4.63 14.65
N TYR A 347 -9.17 4.52 14.74
CA TYR A 347 -8.35 5.39 15.58
C TYR A 347 -7.90 6.67 14.86
N LEU A 348 -7.93 6.65 13.53
CA LEU A 348 -7.52 7.74 12.66
C LEU A 348 -8.63 8.10 11.68
N LYS A 349 -8.66 9.37 11.27
CA LYS A 349 -9.48 9.80 10.12
C LYS A 349 -9.02 9.10 8.85
N MET A 350 -9.94 8.86 7.91
CA MET A 350 -9.67 8.07 6.70
C MET A 350 -8.45 8.59 5.92
N ASP A 351 -8.32 9.89 5.69
CA ASP A 351 -7.17 10.45 4.97
C ASP A 351 -5.82 10.12 5.63
N THR A 352 -5.75 10.22 6.96
CA THR A 352 -4.54 9.91 7.73
C THR A 352 -4.27 8.40 7.76
N LEU A 353 -5.32 7.60 7.87
CA LEU A 353 -5.25 6.15 7.81
C LEU A 353 -4.70 5.69 6.46
N LEU A 354 -5.23 6.22 5.36
CA LEU A 354 -4.79 5.92 4.01
C LEU A 354 -3.34 6.35 3.79
N TYR A 355 -2.91 7.50 4.31
CA TYR A 355 -1.49 7.86 4.26
C TYR A 355 -0.61 6.80 4.95
N ILE A 356 -0.97 6.35 6.15
CA ILE A 356 -0.19 5.32 6.87
C ILE A 356 -0.17 4.00 6.09
N TRP A 357 -1.30 3.63 5.52
CA TRP A 357 -1.42 2.42 4.72
C TRP A 357 -0.67 2.53 3.39
N ASP A 358 -0.64 3.70 2.75
CA ASP A 358 0.17 3.94 1.54
C ASP A 358 1.64 3.62 1.80
N GLN A 359 2.19 4.15 2.90
CA GLN A 359 3.58 3.87 3.30
C GLN A 359 3.80 2.40 3.66
N TYR A 360 2.84 1.79 4.34
CA TYR A 360 2.87 0.36 4.68
C TYR A 360 2.87 -0.51 3.41
N MET A 361 2.03 -0.20 2.43
CA MET A 361 1.94 -0.97 1.17
C MET A 361 3.20 -0.83 0.34
N ILE A 362 3.75 0.39 0.21
CA ILE A 362 5.00 0.64 -0.50
C ILE A 362 6.16 -0.16 0.15
N GLY A 363 6.13 -0.33 1.47
CA GLY A 363 7.15 -1.05 2.22
C GLY A 363 6.99 -2.57 2.31
N VAL A 364 5.88 -3.15 1.82
CA VAL A 364 5.52 -4.55 2.10
C VAL A 364 6.56 -5.57 1.60
N ASP A 365 7.23 -5.26 0.50
CA ASP A 365 8.26 -6.11 -0.10
C ASP A 365 9.64 -5.96 0.57
N THR A 366 9.78 -5.01 1.51
CA THR A 366 11.04 -4.75 2.22
C THR A 366 11.05 -5.48 3.56
N PRO A 367 11.92 -6.48 3.78
CA PRO A 367 11.96 -7.24 5.03
C PRO A 367 12.10 -6.34 6.26
N GLY A 368 11.21 -6.53 7.24
CA GLY A 368 11.22 -5.78 8.51
C GLY A 368 10.71 -4.34 8.43
N PHE A 369 10.47 -3.77 7.24
CA PHE A 369 10.01 -2.38 7.11
C PHE A 369 8.71 -2.14 7.86
N ASN A 370 7.70 -3.01 7.67
CA ASN A 370 6.39 -2.86 8.30
C ASN A 370 6.46 -2.88 9.83
N ASN A 371 7.38 -3.66 10.39
CA ASN A 371 7.59 -3.73 11.85
C ASN A 371 8.13 -2.41 12.39
N GLU A 372 9.09 -1.80 11.68
CA GLU A 372 9.64 -0.49 12.05
C GLU A 372 8.63 0.63 11.82
N TRP A 373 7.96 0.62 10.66
CA TRP A 373 6.98 1.64 10.28
C TRP A 373 5.83 1.72 11.28
N LEU A 374 5.22 0.58 11.62
CA LEU A 374 4.13 0.55 12.60
C LEU A 374 4.59 1.00 13.99
N ALA A 375 5.83 0.66 14.41
CA ALA A 375 6.37 1.14 15.68
C ALA A 375 6.54 2.66 15.69
N ILE A 376 7.07 3.24 14.60
CA ILE A 376 7.22 4.70 14.45
C ILE A 376 5.86 5.39 14.49
N VAL A 377 4.89 4.91 13.70
CA VAL A 377 3.52 5.46 13.68
C VAL A 377 2.89 5.42 15.07
N THR A 378 3.05 4.31 15.79
CA THR A 378 2.51 4.15 17.16
C THR A 378 3.12 5.18 18.11
N VAL A 379 4.45 5.32 18.11
CA VAL A 379 5.17 6.28 18.97
C VAL A 379 4.77 7.71 18.64
N THR A 380 4.66 8.06 17.36
CA THR A 380 4.21 9.37 16.91
C THR A 380 2.77 9.65 17.35
N LEU A 381 1.87 8.69 17.19
CA LEU A 381 0.48 8.80 17.63
C LEU A 381 0.41 9.05 19.15
N LEU A 382 1.11 8.24 19.95
CA LEU A 382 1.19 8.39 21.41
C LEU A 382 1.75 9.76 21.82
N GLY A 383 2.77 10.25 21.11
CA GLY A 383 3.33 11.58 21.29
C GLY A 383 2.31 12.70 21.02
N LEU A 384 1.53 12.57 19.95
CA LEU A 384 0.52 13.56 19.54
C LEU A 384 -0.70 13.60 20.48
N ILE A 385 -1.07 12.47 21.09
CA ILE A 385 -2.20 12.40 22.03
C ILE A 385 -1.82 12.68 23.48
N LYS A 386 -0.59 13.14 23.75
CA LYS A 386 -0.07 13.41 25.10
C LYS A 386 -1.02 14.19 26.00
N GLU A 387 -1.62 15.28 25.52
CA GLU A 387 -2.53 16.08 26.34
C GLU A 387 -3.82 15.31 26.70
N LYS A 388 -4.33 14.48 25.77
CA LYS A 388 -5.48 13.61 26.06
C LYS A 388 -5.12 12.51 27.06
N LEU A 389 -3.91 11.95 26.99
CA LEU A 389 -3.40 10.99 27.98
C LEU A 389 -3.27 11.65 29.36
N LYS A 390 -2.90 12.93 29.42
CA LYS A 390 -2.84 13.72 30.66
C LYS A 390 -4.22 13.97 31.27
N GLU A 391 -5.29 13.97 30.48
CA GLU A 391 -6.67 14.11 30.98
C GLU A 391 -7.32 12.76 31.33
N ALA A 392 -6.84 11.65 30.77
CA ALA A 392 -7.40 10.32 31.02
C ALA A 392 -7.36 9.92 32.50
N THR A 393 -8.51 9.52 33.06
CA THR A 393 -8.64 9.14 34.47
C THR A 393 -8.65 7.62 34.70
N SER A 394 -8.81 6.81 33.64
CA SER A 394 -8.70 5.35 33.69
C SER A 394 -8.44 4.75 32.31
N VAL A 395 -8.20 3.43 32.27
CA VAL A 395 -7.88 2.63 31.07
C VAL A 395 -9.12 2.24 30.25
N SER A 396 -10.33 2.65 30.64
CA SER A 396 -11.53 2.34 29.87
C SER A 396 -11.52 3.09 28.53
N ILE A 397 -11.24 2.35 27.46
CA ILE A 397 -11.39 2.76 26.05
C ILE A 397 -12.87 2.81 25.71
#